data_AF-A0A812K079-F1
#
_entry.id   AF-A0A812K079-F1
#
_cell.length_a   1.000
_cell.length_b   1.000
_cell.length_c   1.000
_cell.angle_alpha   90.00
_cell.angle_beta   90.00
_cell.angle_gamma   90.00
#
_symmetry.space_group_name_H-M   'P 1'
#
loop_
_entity.id
_entity.type
_entity.pdbx_description
1 polymer ?
#
loop_
_entity_poly.entity_id
_entity_poly.type
_entity_poly.pdbx_seq_one_letter_code
_entity_poly.pdbx_strand_id
1 'polypeptide(L)'
;DFLGEPFSQQVEGARKWRETVAHDYKHMDLGEESLVQRVCRLDGTLIVATQQTHLLDQINAFIGLGREDLEAPYFQPGVLLCMMCILLWCLYLVNEFRLVIFSLEAVSQIPRSFQTQWQGRG
;
A
#
# COMPACT_ATOMS: atom_id res chain seq x y z
N ASP A 1 -14.40 1.64 0.71
CA ASP A 1 -13.30 0.97 1.40
C ASP A 1 -13.58 -0.51 1.51
N PHE A 2 -12.65 -1.35 1.03
CA PHE A 2 -12.95 -2.76 0.79
C PHE A 2 -12.74 -3.67 2.02
N LEU A 3 -12.03 -3.26 3.09
CA LEU A 3 -11.72 -4.12 4.24
C LEU A 3 -11.44 -3.39 5.59
N GLY A 4 -12.21 -2.35 5.96
CA GLY A 4 -12.05 -1.73 7.30
C GLY A 4 -12.66 -0.33 7.45
N GLU A 5 -12.53 0.24 8.65
CA GLU A 5 -12.83 1.66 8.90
C GLU A 5 -12.01 2.54 7.94
N PRO A 6 -12.59 3.62 7.38
CA PRO A 6 -11.90 4.48 6.43
C PRO A 6 -10.62 5.01 7.06
N PHE A 7 -9.54 5.06 6.26
CA PHE A 7 -8.21 5.45 6.74
C PHE A 7 -8.22 6.80 7.47
N SER A 8 -9.05 7.74 7.01
CA SER A 8 -9.25 9.04 7.66
C SER A 8 -9.77 8.93 9.11
N GLN A 9 -10.65 7.97 9.40
CA GLN A 9 -11.13 7.73 10.76
C GLN A 9 -10.05 7.08 11.64
N GLN A 10 -9.20 6.24 11.07
CA GLN A 10 -8.07 5.65 11.81
C GLN A 10 -7.04 6.73 12.18
N VAL A 11 -6.76 7.66 11.25
CA VAL A 11 -5.90 8.82 11.50
C VAL A 11 -6.49 9.72 12.58
N GLU A 12 -7.80 10.02 12.51
CA GLU A 12 -8.47 10.84 13.52
C GLU A 12 -8.52 10.14 14.89
N GLY A 13 -8.72 8.82 14.91
CA GLY A 13 -8.63 8.01 16.13
C GLY A 13 -7.24 8.05 16.76
N ALA A 14 -6.19 7.90 15.96
CA ALA A 14 -4.81 7.99 16.41
C ALA A 14 -4.47 9.40 16.92
N ARG A 15 -4.95 10.45 16.23
CA ARG A 15 -4.80 11.83 16.66
C ARG A 15 -5.48 12.08 18.00
N LYS A 16 -6.75 11.67 18.14
CA LYS A 16 -7.52 11.82 19.38
C LYS A 16 -6.87 11.06 20.53
N TRP A 17 -6.37 9.84 20.29
CA TRP A 17 -5.60 9.10 21.28
C TRP A 17 -4.34 9.86 21.73
N ARG A 18 -3.60 10.44 20.77
CA ARG A 18 -2.38 11.23 21.05
C ARG A 18 -2.68 12.44 21.93
N GLU A 19 -3.74 13.18 21.63
CA GLU A 19 -4.12 14.40 22.35
C GLU A 19 -4.77 14.11 23.73
N THR A 20 -5.32 12.90 23.93
CA THR A 20 -6.07 12.56 25.16
C THR A 20 -5.32 11.55 26.01
N VAL A 21 -5.49 10.26 25.72
CA VAL A 21 -5.00 9.13 26.53
C VAL A 21 -3.48 9.14 26.62
N ALA A 22 -2.79 9.51 25.55
CA ALA A 22 -1.36 9.33 25.47
C ALA A 22 -0.54 10.37 26.25
N HIS A 23 -1.15 11.52 26.57
CA HIS A 23 -0.58 12.55 27.45
C HIS A 23 -1.28 12.61 28.82
N ASP A 24 -2.18 11.67 29.13
CA ASP A 24 -2.85 11.61 30.43
C ASP A 24 -1.85 11.21 31.52
N TYR A 25 -1.81 11.99 32.61
CA TYR A 25 -0.98 11.75 33.78
C TYR A 25 -1.24 10.38 34.41
N LYS A 26 -2.46 9.83 34.25
CA LYS A 26 -2.81 8.50 34.74
C LYS A 26 -2.02 7.38 34.06
N HIS A 27 -1.51 7.62 32.85
CA HIS A 27 -0.73 6.68 32.07
C HIS A 27 0.76 7.04 32.03
N MET A 28 1.18 8.01 32.85
CA MET A 28 2.56 8.40 33.02
C MET A 28 3.30 7.36 33.87
N ASP A 29 4.53 7.04 33.48
CA ASP A 29 5.36 6.10 34.24
C ASP A 29 5.94 6.75 35.50
N LEU A 30 6.47 5.94 36.43
CA LEU A 30 7.13 6.41 37.66
C LEU A 30 8.33 7.33 37.38
N GLY A 31 8.93 7.22 36.19
CA GLY A 31 10.00 8.10 35.70
C GLY A 31 9.51 9.37 35.00
N GLU A 32 8.25 9.75 35.15
CA GLU A 32 7.62 10.92 34.51
C GLU A 32 7.59 10.87 32.97
N GLU A 33 7.82 9.69 32.37
CA GLU A 33 7.71 9.51 30.92
C GLU A 33 6.24 9.35 30.49
N SER A 34 5.81 10.14 29.51
CA SER A 34 4.47 10.04 28.93
C SER A 34 4.29 8.73 28.14
N LEU A 35 3.04 8.29 28.02
CA LEU A 35 2.68 7.10 27.25
C LEU A 35 3.16 7.22 25.80
N VAL A 36 2.97 8.39 25.16
CA VAL A 36 3.47 8.66 23.79
C VAL A 36 4.96 8.36 23.66
N GLN A 37 5.77 8.85 24.60
CA GLN A 37 7.23 8.72 24.52
C GLN A 37 7.65 7.25 24.61
N ARG A 38 6.99 6.48 25.47
CA ARG A 38 7.22 5.03 25.59
C ARG A 38 6.73 4.25 24.37
N VAL A 39 5.60 4.64 23.77
CA VAL A 39 5.12 4.05 22.50
C VAL A 39 6.10 4.35 21.36
N CYS A 40 6.58 5.59 21.24
CA CYS A 40 7.55 5.96 20.21
C CYS A 40 8.91 5.27 20.41
N ARG A 41 9.27 4.91 21.65
CA ARG A 41 10.46 4.09 21.98
C ARG A 41 10.22 2.58 21.83
N LEU A 42 9.03 2.15 21.39
CA LEU A 42 8.66 0.74 21.25
C LEU A 42 8.83 -0.06 22.56
N ASP A 43 8.46 0.53 23.70
CA ASP A 43 8.59 -0.11 25.00
C ASP A 43 7.70 -1.37 25.10
N GLY A 44 8.34 -2.54 25.19
CA GLY A 44 7.68 -3.85 25.24
C GLY A 44 6.94 -4.16 26.54
N THR A 45 7.08 -3.32 27.58
CA THR A 45 6.34 -3.49 28.85
C THR A 45 4.91 -2.94 28.79
N LEU A 46 4.53 -2.29 27.69
CA LEU A 46 3.30 -1.51 27.58
C LEU A 46 2.17 -2.28 26.87
N ILE A 47 1.42 -3.10 27.61
CA ILE A 47 0.25 -3.87 27.12
C ILE A 47 -0.83 -3.01 26.46
N VAL A 48 -0.96 -1.73 26.86
CA VAL A 48 -1.98 -0.81 26.34
C VAL A 48 -1.61 -0.25 24.95
N ALA A 49 -0.36 -0.38 24.52
CA ALA A 49 0.14 0.19 23.27
C ALA A 49 0.60 -0.84 22.23
N THR A 50 0.32 -2.12 22.45
CA THR A 50 0.80 -3.24 21.62
C THR A 50 0.38 -3.08 20.16
N GLN A 51 -0.81 -2.55 19.88
CA GLN A 51 -1.27 -2.33 18.51
C GLN A 51 -0.52 -1.17 17.82
N GLN A 52 -0.19 -0.12 18.57
CA GLN A 52 0.42 1.10 18.02
C GLN A 52 1.92 0.88 17.79
N THR A 53 2.55 0.15 18.70
CA THR A 53 3.93 -0.33 18.55
C THR A 53 4.06 -1.30 17.37
N HIS A 54 3.11 -2.22 17.19
CA HIS A 54 3.11 -3.12 16.03
C HIS A 54 2.97 -2.37 14.69
N LEU A 55 2.07 -1.38 14.62
CA LEU A 55 1.93 -0.52 13.43
C LEU A 55 3.21 0.25 13.12
N LEU A 56 3.86 0.83 14.13
CA LEU A 56 5.14 1.52 13.96
C LEU A 56 6.26 0.57 13.49
N ASP A 57 6.32 -0.64 14.02
CA ASP A 57 7.30 -1.65 13.62
C ASP A 57 7.10 -2.05 12.14
N GLN A 58 5.86 -2.22 11.69
CA GLN A 58 5.55 -2.49 10.28
C GLN A 58 5.93 -1.34 9.36
N ILE A 59 5.69 -0.10 9.76
CA ILE A 59 6.06 1.10 8.99
C ILE A 59 7.59 1.22 8.90
N ASN A 60 8.28 1.05 10.03
CA ASN A 60 9.75 1.11 10.07
C ASN A 60 10.37 0.01 9.23
N ALA A 61 9.82 -1.20 9.25
CA ALA A 61 10.26 -2.30 8.39
C ALA A 61 10.04 -2.00 6.89
N PHE A 62 8.93 -1.35 6.52
CA PHE A 62 8.66 -0.97 5.13
C PHE A 62 9.63 0.10 4.61
N ILE A 63 9.93 1.10 5.45
CA ILE A 63 10.81 2.23 5.12
C ILE A 63 12.30 1.85 5.28
N GLY A 64 12.60 0.81 6.07
CA GLY A 64 13.97 0.43 6.42
C GLY A 64 14.60 1.34 7.48
N LEU A 65 13.77 2.00 8.32
CA LEU A 65 14.23 2.92 9.35
C LEU A 65 14.66 2.14 10.60
N GLY A 66 15.88 2.38 11.09
CA GLY A 66 16.34 1.84 12.37
C GLY A 66 15.59 2.46 13.56
N ARG A 67 15.54 1.76 14.70
CA ARG A 67 14.76 2.20 15.88
C ARG A 67 15.21 3.54 16.46
N GLU A 68 16.44 3.97 16.19
CA GLU A 68 17.02 5.24 16.67
C GLU A 68 17.26 6.24 15.53
N ASP A 69 16.94 5.88 14.28
CA ASP A 69 17.16 6.73 13.12
C ASP A 69 15.98 7.68 12.94
N LEU A 70 16.27 8.99 12.91
CA LEU A 70 15.26 10.04 12.72
C LEU A 70 14.98 10.35 11.24
N GLU A 71 15.83 9.84 10.33
CA GLU A 71 15.75 10.10 8.89
C GLU A 71 15.72 8.81 8.09
N ALA A 72 14.79 8.72 7.14
CA ALA A 72 14.67 7.56 6.28
C ALA A 72 15.90 7.43 5.39
N PRO A 73 16.53 6.25 5.32
CA PRO A 73 17.65 6.03 4.42
C PRO A 73 17.19 6.21 2.96
N TYR A 74 18.10 6.66 2.10
CA TYR A 74 17.86 6.80 0.65
C TYR A 74 17.35 5.49 0.00
N PHE A 75 17.63 4.35 0.62
CA PHE A 75 17.18 3.04 0.18
C PHE A 75 16.05 2.50 1.06
N GLN A 76 14.81 2.64 0.57
CA GLN A 76 13.61 2.12 1.23
C GLN A 76 13.16 0.81 0.54
N PRO A 77 13.35 -0.36 1.16
CA PRO A 77 13.13 -1.66 0.52
C PRO A 77 11.67 -1.87 0.11
N GLY A 78 10.71 -1.39 0.90
CA GLY A 78 9.29 -1.49 0.59
C GLY A 78 8.89 -0.71 -0.67
N VAL A 79 9.44 0.49 -0.85
CA VAL A 79 9.17 1.33 -2.03
C VAL A 79 9.74 0.68 -3.29
N LEU A 80 10.94 0.09 -3.22
CA LEU A 80 11.53 -0.63 -4.35
C LEU A 80 10.63 -1.78 -4.82
N LEU A 81 10.13 -2.60 -3.89
CA LEU A 81 9.26 -3.72 -4.20
C LEU A 81 7.95 -3.25 -4.88
N CYS A 82 7.32 -2.20 -4.33
CA CYS A 82 6.14 -1.58 -4.95
C CYS A 82 6.43 -1.11 -6.38
N MET A 83 7.57 -0.44 -6.62
CA MET A 83 7.97 0.01 -7.95
C MET A 83 8.17 -1.17 -8.92
N MET A 84 8.77 -2.27 -8.47
CA MET A 84 8.92 -3.47 -9.30
C MET A 84 7.56 -4.07 -9.69
N CYS A 85 6.62 -4.17 -8.75
CA CYS A 85 5.27 -4.66 -9.03
C CYS A 85 4.54 -3.80 -10.06
N ILE A 86 4.63 -2.46 -9.93
CA ILE A 86 4.04 -1.53 -10.89
C ILE A 86 4.67 -1.70 -12.28
N LEU A 87 5.99 -1.82 -12.37
CA LEU A 87 6.69 -2.02 -13.64
C LEU A 87 6.30 -3.34 -14.30
N LEU A 88 6.23 -4.43 -13.55
CA LEU A 88 5.77 -5.73 -14.06
C LEU A 88 4.33 -5.66 -14.58
N TRP A 89 3.44 -4.98 -13.87
CA TRP A 89 2.06 -4.77 -14.30
C TRP A 89 1.99 -3.94 -15.59
N CYS A 90 2.78 -2.87 -15.71
CA CYS A 90 2.86 -2.08 -16.93
C CYS A 90 3.40 -2.90 -18.11
N LEU A 91 4.42 -3.74 -17.90
CA LEU A 91 4.95 -4.63 -18.94
C LEU A 91 3.91 -5.64 -19.40
N TYR A 92 3.16 -6.23 -18.46
CA TYR A 92 2.05 -7.12 -18.76
C TYR A 92 0.98 -6.41 -19.60
N LEU A 93 0.56 -5.21 -19.19
CA LEU A 93 -0.40 -4.41 -19.95
C LEU A 93 0.08 -4.14 -21.37
N VAL A 94 1.34 -3.72 -21.55
CA VAL A 94 1.91 -3.47 -22.88
C VAL A 94 1.88 -4.73 -23.76
N ASN A 95 2.12 -5.90 -23.18
CA ASN A 95 2.04 -7.17 -23.90
C ASN A 95 0.60 -7.46 -24.37
N GLU A 96 -0.39 -7.28 -23.49
CA GLU A 96 -1.80 -7.45 -23.85
C GLU A 96 -2.24 -6.45 -24.93
N PHE A 97 -1.84 -5.18 -24.81
CA PHE A 97 -2.14 -4.16 -25.82
C PHE A 97 -1.54 -4.51 -27.19
N ARG A 98 -0.32 -5.05 -27.23
CA ARG A 98 0.31 -5.51 -28.48
C ARG A 98 -0.51 -6.62 -29.13
N LEU A 99 -1.00 -7.58 -28.36
CA LEU A 99 -1.85 -8.66 -28.88
C LEU A 99 -3.17 -8.11 -29.44
N VAL A 100 -3.80 -7.17 -28.71
CA VAL A 100 -5.03 -6.52 -29.17
C VAL A 100 -4.79 -5.76 -30.47
N ILE A 101 -3.71 -4.99 -30.57
CA ILE A 101 -3.34 -4.26 -31.79
C ILE A 101 -3.14 -5.22 -32.97
N PHE A 102 -2.40 -6.32 -32.79
CA PHE A 102 -2.22 -7.31 -33.86
C PHE A 102 -3.54 -7.95 -34.30
N SER A 103 -4.45 -8.23 -33.35
CA SER A 103 -5.77 -8.77 -33.70
C SER A 103 -6.62 -7.74 -34.46
N LEU A 104 -6.54 -6.46 -34.10
CA LEU A 104 -7.22 -5.37 -34.81
C LEU A 104 -6.65 -5.18 -36.22
N GLU A 105 -5.32 -5.22 -36.38
CA GLU A 105 -4.66 -5.19 -37.67
C GLU A 105 -5.11 -6.35 -38.56
N ALA A 106 -5.13 -7.58 -38.02
CA ALA A 106 -5.62 -8.75 -38.74
C ALA A 106 -7.08 -8.60 -39.20
N VAL A 107 -7.96 -8.07 -38.34
CA VAL A 107 -9.36 -7.81 -38.68
C VAL A 107 -9.49 -6.70 -39.73
N SER A 108 -8.66 -5.65 -39.65
CA SER A 108 -8.65 -4.55 -40.62
C SER A 108 -8.23 -4.98 -42.03
N GLN A 109 -7.42 -6.04 -42.13
CA GLN A 109 -6.96 -6.60 -43.39
C GLN A 109 -7.97 -7.54 -44.04
N ILE A 110 -9.06 -7.90 -43.35
CA ILE A 110 -10.12 -8.73 -43.95
C ILE A 110 -10.77 -7.92 -45.07
N PRO A 111 -10.65 -8.35 -46.34
CA PRO A 111 -11.29 -7.66 -47.45
C PRO A 111 -12.80 -7.71 -47.24
N ARG A 112 -13.42 -6.52 -47.12
CA ARG A 112 -14.88 -6.37 -47.07
C ARG A 112 -15.46 -6.70 -48.45
N SER A 113 -15.65 -7.98 -48.72
CA SER A 113 -16.44 -8.43 -49.88
C SER A 113 -17.93 -8.15 -49.62
N PHE A 114 -18.55 -7.38 -50.51
CA PHE A 114 -19.98 -7.05 -50.44
C PHE A 114 -20.90 -8.19 -50.96
N GLN A 115 -20.37 -9.34 -51.40
CA GLN A 115 -21.23 -10.44 -51.87
C GLN A 115 -20.69 -11.83 -51.53
N THR A 116 -21.40 -12.51 -50.64
CA THR A 116 -21.42 -13.97 -50.54
C THR A 116 -22.33 -14.51 -51.63
N GLN A 117 -21.80 -14.81 -52.83
CA GLN A 117 -22.52 -15.62 -53.79
C GLN A 117 -22.55 -17.08 -53.31
N TRP A 118 -23.70 -17.46 -52.77
CA TRP A 118 -24.03 -18.84 -52.40
C TRP A 118 -24.26 -19.65 -53.67
N GLN A 119 -23.22 -20.32 -54.19
CA GLN A 119 -23.38 -21.24 -55.31
C GLN A 119 -23.74 -22.63 -54.78
N GLY A 120 -25.02 -22.84 -54.50
CA GLY A 120 -25.58 -24.17 -54.24
C GLY A 120 -25.47 -25.04 -55.48
N ARG A 121 -24.73 -26.14 -55.39
CA ARG A 121 -24.79 -27.23 -56.38
C ARG A 121 -26.17 -27.90 -56.26
N GLY A 122 -26.99 -27.74 -57.29
CA GLY A 122 -28.10 -28.64 -57.60
C GLY A 122 -27.60 -29.93 -58.22
#